data_AF-A0A6P8V3R8-F1
#
_entry.id   AF-A0A6P8V3R8-F1
#
_cell.length_a   1.000
_cell.length_b   1.000
_cell.length_c   1.000
_cell.angle_alpha   90.00
_cell.angle_beta   90.00
_cell.angle_gamma   90.00
#
_symmetry.space_group_name_H-M   'P 1'
#
loop_
_entity.id
_entity.type
_entity.pdbx_description
1 polymer ?
#
loop_
_entity_poly.entity_id
_entity_poly.type
_entity_poly.pdbx_seq_one_letter_code
_entity_poly.pdbx_strand_id
1 'polypeptide(L)'
;MAASLQRLTSAGRNLLQRNLLKTFSSNRLTPGSHRLLSTQAAQQVALNVPETKVTTLENGLRVSSEDSGLTTCTVGLWIDAGSRYENARNNGTAHFLEHMAFKGTRKRSQLDLELEIENMGAHLNAYTSREQTVYYAKAFSKDLPRAVEILADIIQNSTLGEAEIERERGVILREMQEVETNLQEVVFDYLHATAYRDSALGRTILGPTENIK
;
A
#
# COMPACT_ATOMS: atom_id res chain seq x y z
N MET A 1 16.12 5.16 54.97
CA MET A 1 14.78 5.36 55.54
C MET A 1 13.86 4.37 54.83
N ALA A 2 13.71 3.12 55.29
CA ALA A 2 12.73 2.61 56.29
C ALA A 2 11.28 3.04 55.95
N ALA A 3 10.25 2.20 55.80
CA ALA A 3 9.90 0.84 56.25
C ALA A 3 8.85 0.25 55.25
N SER A 4 8.69 -1.04 54.90
CA SER A 4 8.55 -2.35 55.60
C SER A 4 7.16 -2.62 56.23
N LEU A 5 6.69 -3.89 56.04
CA LEU A 5 5.62 -4.67 56.75
C LEU A 5 4.29 -4.80 55.96
N GLN A 6 3.64 -5.97 55.81
CA GLN A 6 3.93 -7.36 56.17
C GLN A 6 2.91 -8.29 55.47
N ARG A 7 3.32 -9.53 55.19
CA ARG A 7 2.47 -10.65 54.75
C ARG A 7 1.68 -11.23 55.93
N LEU A 8 0.51 -11.80 55.65
CA LEU A 8 -0.13 -12.83 56.49
C LEU A 8 -0.75 -13.93 55.61
N THR A 9 -0.74 -15.14 56.16
CA THR A 9 -0.71 -16.44 55.49
C THR A 9 -1.99 -17.26 55.66
N SER A 10 -2.28 -18.08 54.65
CA SER A 10 -2.85 -19.44 54.67
C SER A 10 -4.04 -19.85 55.55
N ALA A 11 -5.08 -20.34 54.84
CA ALA A 11 -5.75 -21.64 55.00
C ALA A 11 -6.69 -21.91 56.20
N GLY A 12 -7.95 -22.24 55.90
CA GLY A 12 -8.86 -22.87 56.87
C GLY A 12 -10.35 -23.00 56.51
N ARG A 13 -10.68 -23.98 55.63
CA ARG A 13 -11.86 -24.89 55.69
C ARG A 13 -13.31 -24.34 55.71
N ASN A 14 -14.00 -24.54 54.59
CA ASN A 14 -15.25 -25.34 54.40
C ASN A 14 -16.37 -25.28 55.47
N LEU A 15 -17.59 -24.86 55.10
CA LEU A 15 -18.75 -25.70 54.68
C LEU A 15 -20.07 -24.88 54.73
N LEU A 16 -21.09 -25.31 53.95
CA LEU A 16 -22.48 -24.79 53.82
C LEU A 16 -22.62 -23.63 52.80
N GLN A 17 -23.43 -23.65 51.74
CA GLN A 17 -24.47 -24.57 51.26
C GLN A 17 -24.64 -24.36 49.74
N ARG A 18 -24.38 -25.43 48.99
CA ARG A 18 -25.14 -25.99 47.86
C ARG A 18 -26.18 -25.14 47.11
N ASN A 19 -26.09 -25.30 45.78
CA ASN A 19 -27.14 -25.27 44.74
C ASN A 19 -27.28 -23.99 43.91
N LEU A 20 -26.48 -23.88 42.83
CA LEU A 20 -26.99 -23.45 41.52
C LEU A 20 -26.06 -23.97 40.39
N LEU A 21 -25.98 -25.30 40.23
CA LEU A 21 -25.41 -25.93 39.03
C LEU A 21 -26.56 -26.31 38.10
N LYS A 22 -26.79 -25.50 37.06
CA LYS A 22 -27.41 -25.96 35.82
C LYS A 22 -26.69 -25.32 34.62
N THR A 23 -25.94 -26.18 33.94
CA THR A 23 -25.73 -26.21 32.48
C THR A 23 -25.13 -24.97 31.80
N PHE A 24 -23.80 -24.91 31.79
CA PHE A 24 -23.08 -24.41 30.61
C PHE A 24 -22.33 -25.60 30.00
N SER A 25 -22.88 -26.11 28.89
CA SER A 25 -22.23 -27.12 28.06
C SER A 25 -20.96 -26.52 27.47
N SER A 26 -19.85 -27.23 27.67
CA SER A 26 -18.59 -27.03 26.98
C SER A 26 -18.78 -27.31 25.49
N ASN A 27 -19.10 -26.28 24.69
CA ASN A 27 -18.91 -26.36 23.25
C ASN A 27 -17.40 -26.31 22.97
N ARG A 28 -16.75 -27.48 23.00
CA ARG A 28 -15.49 -27.67 22.27
C ARG A 28 -15.84 -27.55 20.79
N LEU A 29 -15.40 -26.45 20.17
CA LEU A 29 -15.34 -26.35 18.71
C LEU A 29 -14.35 -27.42 18.22
N THR A 30 -14.86 -28.56 17.80
CA THR A 30 -14.09 -29.52 16.99
C THR A 30 -13.77 -28.84 15.66
N PRO A 31 -12.51 -28.77 15.22
CA PRO A 31 -12.21 -28.30 13.88
C PRO A 31 -12.83 -29.29 12.89
N GLY A 32 -13.92 -28.90 12.23
CA GLY A 32 -14.56 -29.72 11.23
C GLY A 32 -13.58 -30.08 10.11
N SER A 33 -13.59 -31.34 9.68
CA SER A 33 -12.71 -31.93 8.66
C SER A 33 -12.90 -31.36 7.24
N HIS A 34 -13.56 -30.22 7.09
CA HIS A 34 -13.70 -29.53 5.81
C HIS A 34 -12.64 -28.43 5.70
N ARG A 35 -11.36 -28.83 5.66
CA ARG A 35 -10.36 -28.01 4.96
C ARG A 35 -10.75 -28.04 3.48
N LEU A 36 -11.46 -26.98 3.08
CA LEU A 36 -11.69 -26.48 1.73
C LEU A 36 -10.94 -27.27 0.65
N LEU A 37 -11.64 -28.12 -0.11
CA LEU A 37 -11.08 -28.79 -1.30
C LEU A 37 -10.48 -27.80 -2.31
N SER A 38 -10.92 -26.52 -2.26
CA SER A 38 -10.36 -25.43 -3.06
C SER A 38 -8.92 -25.09 -2.71
N THR A 39 -8.46 -25.27 -1.46
CA THR A 39 -7.05 -25.02 -1.10
C THR A 39 -6.14 -26.11 -1.65
N GLN A 40 -6.57 -27.38 -1.67
CA GLN A 40 -5.80 -28.48 -2.24
C GLN A 40 -5.66 -28.37 -3.77
N ALA A 41 -6.73 -27.97 -4.47
CA ALA A 41 -6.68 -27.78 -5.92
C ALA A 41 -5.74 -26.62 -6.32
N ALA A 42 -5.78 -25.49 -5.60
CA ALA A 42 -4.84 -24.39 -5.81
C ALA A 42 -3.38 -24.82 -5.59
N GLN A 43 -3.14 -25.67 -4.58
CA GLN A 43 -1.81 -26.18 -4.25
C GLN A 43 -1.28 -27.19 -5.28
N GLN A 44 -2.16 -27.97 -5.92
CA GLN A 44 -1.80 -28.86 -7.03
C GLN A 44 -1.52 -28.13 -8.35
N VAL A 45 -2.19 -27.00 -8.60
CA VAL A 45 -1.94 -26.16 -9.80
C VAL A 45 -0.67 -25.33 -9.65
N ALA A 46 -0.28 -24.96 -8.42
CA ALA A 46 0.90 -24.15 -8.12
C ALA A 46 2.26 -24.86 -8.27
N LEU A 47 2.32 -26.16 -8.59
CA LEU A 47 3.57 -26.93 -8.64
C LEU A 47 4.60 -26.41 -9.66
N ASN A 48 4.17 -25.64 -10.67
CA ASN A 48 5.04 -25.10 -11.72
C ASN A 48 5.30 -23.59 -11.60
N VAL A 49 4.85 -22.93 -10.53
CA VAL A 49 5.10 -21.50 -10.31
C VAL A 49 6.28 -21.35 -9.36
N PRO A 50 7.29 -20.51 -9.67
CA PRO A 50 8.38 -20.24 -8.75
C PRO A 50 7.85 -19.74 -7.40
N GLU A 51 8.46 -20.18 -6.31
CA GLU A 51 8.06 -19.73 -4.97
C GLU A 51 8.35 -18.24 -4.79
N THR A 52 7.34 -17.46 -4.37
CA THR A 52 7.54 -16.08 -3.94
C THR A 52 8.22 -16.05 -2.57
N LYS A 53 9.47 -15.58 -2.52
CA LYS A 53 10.24 -15.42 -1.28
C LYS A 53 9.92 -14.07 -0.67
N VAL A 54 9.56 -14.07 0.62
CA VAL A 54 9.25 -12.83 1.37
C VAL A 54 10.22 -12.69 2.53
N THR A 55 10.93 -11.57 2.57
CA THR A 55 11.84 -11.19 3.66
C THR A 55 11.34 -9.89 4.30
N THR A 56 11.44 -9.77 5.62
CA THR A 56 11.14 -8.52 6.33
C THR A 56 12.44 -7.96 6.89
N LEU A 57 12.76 -6.72 6.52
CA LEU A 57 13.93 -6.01 7.02
C LEU A 57 13.71 -5.53 8.46
N GLU A 58 14.79 -5.14 9.14
CA GLU A 58 14.74 -4.66 10.53
C GLU A 58 13.86 -3.41 10.72
N ASN A 59 13.73 -2.59 9.67
CA ASN A 59 12.87 -1.41 9.66
C ASN A 59 11.39 -1.72 9.34
N GLY A 60 11.02 -2.99 9.19
CA GLY A 60 9.66 -3.43 8.88
C GLY A 60 9.30 -3.43 7.39
N LEU A 61 10.20 -2.99 6.49
CA LEU A 61 9.97 -3.07 5.05
C LEU A 61 9.95 -4.54 4.61
N ARG A 62 8.91 -4.92 3.88
CA ARG A 62 8.78 -6.26 3.28
C ARG A 62 9.33 -6.24 1.87
N VAL A 63 10.20 -7.19 1.57
CA VAL A 63 10.75 -7.43 0.24
C VAL A 63 10.24 -8.78 -0.24
N SER A 64 9.44 -8.76 -1.29
CA SER A 64 8.94 -9.97 -1.95
C SER A 64 9.61 -10.13 -3.31
N SER A 65 10.12 -11.32 -3.63
CA SER A 65 10.74 -11.62 -4.91
C SER A 65 10.30 -12.98 -5.45
N GLU A 66 10.17 -13.06 -6.76
CA GLU A 66 9.90 -14.29 -7.51
C GLU A 66 10.86 -14.34 -8.69
N ASP A 67 11.68 -15.38 -8.75
CA ASP A 67 12.65 -15.56 -9.84
C ASP A 67 12.03 -16.43 -10.93
N SER A 68 11.73 -15.81 -12.07
CA SER A 68 11.16 -16.45 -13.25
C SER A 68 12.21 -16.89 -14.28
N GLY A 69 13.51 -16.64 -14.03
CA GLY A 69 14.60 -16.96 -14.96
C GLY A 69 14.61 -16.13 -16.25
N LEU A 70 13.85 -15.03 -16.29
CA LEU A 70 13.75 -14.13 -17.45
C LEU A 70 14.93 -13.14 -17.51
N THR A 71 15.20 -12.65 -18.73
CA THR A 71 16.23 -11.63 -19.00
C THR A 71 15.75 -10.20 -18.72
N THR A 72 14.47 -10.04 -18.40
CA THR A 72 13.85 -8.80 -17.94
C THR A 72 13.25 -8.99 -16.55
N CYS A 73 13.12 -7.89 -15.83
CA CYS A 73 12.56 -7.85 -14.49
C CYS A 73 11.61 -6.65 -14.34
N THR A 74 10.71 -6.75 -13.38
CA THR A 74 9.94 -5.60 -12.87
C THR A 74 10.23 -5.48 -11.39
N VAL A 75 10.62 -4.30 -10.96
CA VAL A 75 10.82 -3.97 -9.55
C VAL A 75 9.93 -2.80 -9.21
N GLY A 76 9.34 -2.79 -8.02
CA GLY A 76 8.48 -1.69 -7.62
C GLY A 76 8.29 -1.62 -6.12
N LEU A 77 7.74 -0.49 -5.70
CA LEU A 77 7.37 -0.18 -4.34
C LEU A 77 5.84 -0.02 -4.29
N TRP A 78 5.19 -0.86 -3.49
CA TRP A 78 3.77 -0.76 -3.18
C TRP A 78 3.63 -0.13 -1.80
N ILE A 79 3.00 1.04 -1.77
CA ILE A 79 2.80 1.83 -0.56
C ILE A 79 1.33 1.75 -0.18
N ASP A 80 1.06 1.43 1.09
CA ASP A 80 -0.28 1.47 1.69
C ASP A 80 -0.70 2.92 1.96
N ALA A 81 -0.91 3.66 0.87
CA ALA A 81 -1.28 5.06 0.83
C ALA A 81 -2.12 5.32 -0.43
N GLY A 82 -2.97 6.35 -0.39
CA GLY A 82 -3.93 6.65 -1.45
C GLY A 82 -5.00 7.62 -0.97
N SER A 83 -5.98 7.94 -1.82
CA SER A 83 -6.97 8.98 -1.50
C SER A 83 -7.89 8.66 -0.31
N ARG A 84 -8.02 7.39 0.08
CA ARG A 84 -8.72 6.96 1.30
C ARG A 84 -8.06 7.51 2.57
N TYR A 85 -6.75 7.71 2.55
CA TYR A 85 -5.98 8.19 3.70
C TYR A 85 -5.92 9.72 3.78
N GLU A 86 -6.53 10.41 2.81
CA GLU A 86 -6.65 11.85 2.78
C GLU A 86 -7.87 12.34 3.57
N ASN A 87 -7.90 13.64 3.83
CA ASN A 87 -9.04 14.36 4.37
C ASN A 87 -9.57 15.37 3.33
N ALA A 88 -10.69 16.03 3.65
CA ALA A 88 -11.33 16.95 2.71
C ALA A 88 -10.42 18.11 2.24
N ARG A 89 -9.43 18.52 3.04
CA ARG A 89 -8.55 19.66 2.74
C ARG A 89 -7.36 19.30 1.87
N ASN A 90 -6.93 18.05 1.88
CA ASN A 90 -5.75 17.59 1.13
C ASN A 90 -6.10 16.48 0.13
N ASN A 91 -7.39 16.30 -0.18
CA ASN A 91 -7.79 15.33 -1.19
C ASN A 91 -7.23 15.72 -2.55
N GLY A 92 -6.56 14.78 -3.22
CA GLY A 92 -5.81 14.98 -4.46
C GLY A 92 -4.29 15.01 -4.27
N THR A 93 -3.80 14.99 -3.03
CA THR A 93 -2.35 15.02 -2.73
C THR A 93 -1.63 13.77 -3.21
N ALA A 94 -2.25 12.59 -3.10
CA ALA A 94 -1.65 11.32 -3.52
C ALA A 94 -1.39 11.31 -5.03
N HIS A 95 -2.39 11.73 -5.81
CA HIS A 95 -2.26 11.90 -7.26
C HIS A 95 -1.25 13.01 -7.62
N PHE A 96 -1.27 14.13 -6.91
CA PHE A 96 -0.30 15.21 -7.13
C PHE A 96 1.14 14.74 -6.86
N LEU A 97 1.35 13.98 -5.78
CA LEU A 97 2.66 13.45 -5.42
C LEU A 97 3.18 12.48 -6.48
N GLU A 98 2.31 11.68 -7.08
CA GLU A 98 2.65 10.80 -8.21
C GLU A 98 3.22 11.59 -9.39
N HIS A 99 2.55 12.68 -9.81
CA HIS A 99 3.05 13.57 -10.86
C HIS A 99 4.41 14.18 -10.51
N MET A 100 4.59 14.53 -9.24
CA MET A 100 5.80 15.17 -8.75
C MET A 100 6.97 14.21 -8.55
N ALA A 101 6.71 12.92 -8.32
CA ALA A 101 7.73 11.92 -8.00
C ALA A 101 8.83 11.83 -9.08
N PHE A 102 8.48 12.09 -10.35
CA PHE A 102 9.41 12.00 -11.47
C PHE A 102 10.06 13.34 -11.86
N LYS A 103 9.78 14.44 -11.15
CA LYS A 103 10.27 15.80 -11.51
C LYS A 103 11.65 16.13 -10.93
N GLY A 104 12.43 15.09 -10.62
CA GLY A 104 13.79 15.18 -10.11
C GLY A 104 13.93 14.87 -8.63
N THR A 105 15.17 14.62 -8.24
CA THR A 105 15.60 14.32 -6.88
C THR A 105 16.73 15.25 -6.46
N ARG A 106 17.15 15.20 -5.20
CA ARG A 106 18.32 15.94 -4.73
C ARG A 106 19.61 15.56 -5.46
N LYS A 107 19.68 14.36 -6.05
CA LYS A 107 20.86 13.84 -6.73
C LYS A 107 20.79 14.00 -8.25
N ARG A 108 19.58 14.02 -8.83
CA ARG A 108 19.35 13.96 -10.27
C ARG A 108 18.35 15.03 -10.66
N SER A 109 18.68 15.83 -11.68
CA SER A 109 17.65 16.66 -12.31
C SER A 109 16.58 15.78 -12.97
N GLN A 110 15.42 16.34 -13.30
CA GLN A 110 14.40 15.63 -14.06
C GLN A 110 14.97 15.06 -15.36
N LEU A 111 15.71 15.88 -16.12
CA LEU A 111 16.30 15.47 -17.40
C LEU A 111 17.33 14.35 -17.24
N ASP A 112 18.19 14.44 -16.21
CA ASP A 112 19.17 13.39 -15.95
C ASP A 112 18.50 12.07 -15.57
N LEU A 113 17.43 12.13 -14.77
CA LEU A 113 16.65 10.95 -14.38
C LEU A 113 15.99 10.29 -15.60
N GLU A 114 15.35 11.09 -16.46
CA GLU A 114 14.72 10.61 -17.70
C GLU A 114 15.75 9.97 -18.64
N LEU A 115 16.86 10.66 -18.92
CA LEU A 115 17.94 10.15 -19.76
C LEU A 115 18.58 8.89 -19.19
N GLU A 116 18.76 8.80 -17.88
CA GLU A 116 19.33 7.62 -17.22
C GLU A 116 18.43 6.39 -17.43
N ILE A 117 17.11 6.53 -17.21
CA ILE A 117 16.14 5.46 -17.42
C ILE A 117 16.07 5.03 -18.90
N GLU A 118 16.02 6.00 -19.81
CA GLU A 118 15.95 5.73 -21.25
C GLU A 118 17.23 5.05 -21.78
N ASN A 119 18.41 5.49 -21.35
CA ASN A 119 19.69 4.89 -21.76
C ASN A 119 19.84 3.43 -21.31
N MET A 120 19.19 3.06 -20.20
CA MET A 120 19.12 1.67 -19.74
C MET A 120 18.09 0.83 -20.52
N GLY A 121 17.27 1.46 -21.36
CA GLY A 121 16.11 0.83 -21.99
C GLY A 121 15.04 0.42 -20.97
N ALA A 122 15.00 1.09 -19.82
CA ALA A 122 14.04 0.83 -18.76
C ALA A 122 12.78 1.69 -18.95
N HIS A 123 11.67 1.23 -18.38
CA HIS A 123 10.43 1.98 -18.32
C HIS A 123 10.01 2.16 -16.88
N LEU A 124 9.93 3.40 -16.43
CA LEU A 124 9.48 3.79 -15.10
C LEU A 124 8.03 4.28 -15.19
N ASN A 125 7.19 3.87 -14.24
CA ASN A 125 5.82 4.33 -14.17
C ASN A 125 5.32 4.34 -12.72
N ALA A 126 4.20 5.02 -12.50
CA ALA A 126 3.46 4.97 -11.25
C ALA A 126 1.95 4.88 -11.52
N TYR A 127 1.22 4.55 -10.46
CA TYR A 127 -0.21 4.80 -10.40
C TYR A 127 -0.65 4.92 -8.94
N THR A 128 -1.70 5.70 -8.73
CA THR A 128 -2.36 5.87 -7.45
C THR A 128 -3.78 5.35 -7.50
N SER A 129 -4.18 4.67 -6.44
CA SER A 129 -5.53 4.21 -6.18
C SER A 129 -6.06 4.84 -4.88
N ARG A 130 -7.27 4.46 -4.49
CA ARG A 130 -7.86 4.86 -3.21
C ARG A 130 -7.02 4.36 -2.03
N GLU A 131 -6.37 3.20 -2.14
CA GLU A 131 -5.69 2.55 -1.00
C GLU A 131 -4.23 2.20 -1.25
N GLN A 132 -3.75 2.33 -2.49
CA GLN A 132 -2.40 1.93 -2.85
C GLN A 132 -1.79 2.94 -3.82
N THR A 133 -0.53 3.29 -3.59
CA THR A 133 0.29 4.02 -4.56
C THR A 133 1.49 3.16 -4.91
N VAL A 134 1.74 3.02 -6.20
CA VAL A 134 2.74 2.10 -6.73
C VAL A 134 3.71 2.85 -7.62
N TYR A 135 4.99 2.65 -7.38
CA TYR A 135 6.07 3.13 -8.24
C TYR A 135 6.87 1.92 -8.72
N TYR A 136 6.99 1.71 -10.02
CA TYR A 136 7.65 0.53 -10.55
C TYR A 136 8.46 0.82 -11.80
N ALA A 137 9.51 0.03 -11.99
CA ALA A 137 10.38 0.05 -13.16
C ALA A 137 10.41 -1.33 -13.81
N LYS A 138 10.27 -1.36 -15.13
CA LYS A 138 10.56 -2.51 -15.98
C LYS A 138 11.95 -2.31 -16.57
N ALA A 139 12.85 -3.28 -16.40
CA ALA A 139 14.24 -3.16 -16.86
C ALA A 139 14.81 -4.53 -17.24
N PHE A 140 16.01 -4.55 -17.81
CA PHE A 140 16.76 -5.81 -17.97
C PHE A 140 17.23 -6.31 -16.60
N SER A 141 17.29 -7.64 -16.43
CA SER A 141 17.66 -8.25 -15.13
C SER A 141 19.06 -7.84 -14.65
N LYS A 142 19.97 -7.52 -15.57
CA LYS A 142 21.32 -7.00 -15.26
C LYS A 142 21.30 -5.61 -14.61
N ASP A 143 20.25 -4.82 -14.87
CA ASP A 143 20.09 -3.44 -14.45
C ASP A 143 19.22 -3.30 -13.18
N LEU A 144 18.77 -4.42 -12.62
CA LEU A 144 17.96 -4.49 -11.41
C LEU A 144 18.56 -3.68 -10.23
N PRO A 145 19.86 -3.78 -9.90
CA PRO A 145 20.42 -3.00 -8.80
C PRO A 145 20.28 -1.49 -9.01
N ARG A 146 20.40 -1.03 -10.26
CA ARG A 146 20.28 0.38 -10.61
C ARG A 146 18.82 0.84 -10.57
N ALA A 147 17.88 0.03 -11.06
CA ALA A 147 16.45 0.32 -10.96
C ALA A 147 15.98 0.45 -9.49
N VAL A 148 16.46 -0.42 -8.59
CA VAL A 148 16.20 -0.32 -7.14
C VAL A 148 16.76 0.98 -6.56
N GLU A 149 17.98 1.37 -6.93
CA GLU A 149 18.60 2.62 -6.46
C GLU A 149 17.80 3.85 -6.91
N ILE A 150 17.37 3.89 -8.18
CA ILE A 150 16.58 5.00 -8.72
C ILE A 150 15.23 5.10 -8.00
N LEU A 151 14.51 4.00 -7.82
CA LEU A 151 13.25 3.99 -7.07
C LEU A 151 13.45 4.47 -5.62
N ALA A 152 14.51 4.01 -4.96
CA ALA A 152 14.82 4.43 -3.60
C ALA A 152 15.13 5.94 -3.52
N ASP A 153 15.79 6.50 -4.53
CA ASP A 153 16.11 7.92 -4.61
C ASP A 153 14.88 8.79 -4.86
N ILE A 154 14.00 8.36 -5.78
CA ILE A 154 12.73 9.05 -6.08
C ILE A 154 11.88 9.19 -4.81
N ILE A 155 11.71 8.10 -4.06
CA ILE A 155 10.79 8.07 -2.92
C ILE A 155 11.35 8.83 -1.71
N GLN A 156 12.67 8.84 -1.50
CA GLN A 156 13.28 9.44 -0.31
C GLN A 156 13.81 10.86 -0.54
N ASN A 157 14.17 11.19 -1.77
CA ASN A 157 14.93 12.39 -2.10
C ASN A 157 14.29 13.26 -3.19
N SER A 158 13.00 13.10 -3.49
CA SER A 158 12.29 14.03 -4.39
C SER A 158 12.41 15.48 -3.91
N THR A 159 12.62 16.42 -4.84
CA THR A 159 12.85 17.84 -4.55
C THR A 159 11.56 18.63 -4.33
N LEU A 160 10.46 18.24 -5.00
CA LEU A 160 9.15 18.90 -4.94
C LEU A 160 9.25 20.43 -5.14
N GLY A 161 9.96 20.86 -6.21
CA GLY A 161 10.20 22.27 -6.49
C GLY A 161 8.93 23.06 -6.81
N GLU A 162 8.83 24.31 -6.35
CA GLU A 162 7.65 25.17 -6.55
C GLU A 162 7.34 25.40 -8.04
N ALA A 163 8.36 25.58 -8.87
CA ALA A 163 8.18 25.77 -10.32
C ALA A 163 7.58 24.53 -10.99
N GLU A 164 7.99 23.34 -10.57
CA GLU A 164 7.48 22.07 -11.05
C GLU A 164 6.05 21.83 -10.55
N ILE A 165 5.76 22.18 -9.29
CA ILE A 165 4.41 22.12 -8.72
C ILE A 165 3.44 22.97 -9.57
N GLU A 166 3.78 24.23 -9.85
CA GLU A 166 2.90 25.09 -10.64
C GLU A 166 2.72 24.61 -12.09
N ARG A 167 3.76 23.99 -12.67
CA ARG A 167 3.67 23.36 -13.99
C ARG A 167 2.75 22.15 -13.98
N GLU A 168 2.95 21.22 -13.04
CA GLU A 168 2.15 19.99 -12.92
C GLU A 168 0.71 20.27 -12.50
N ARG A 169 0.46 21.32 -11.71
CA ARG A 169 -0.90 21.80 -11.41
C ARG A 169 -1.70 22.03 -12.69
N GLY A 170 -1.10 22.69 -13.68
CA GLY A 170 -1.74 22.92 -14.97
C GLY A 170 -1.95 21.64 -15.79
N VAL A 171 -1.09 20.63 -15.63
CA VAL A 171 -1.23 19.31 -16.28
C VAL A 171 -2.39 18.54 -15.66
N ILE A 172 -2.42 18.44 -14.33
CA ILE A 172 -3.46 17.73 -13.58
C ILE A 172 -4.84 18.35 -13.86
N LEU A 173 -4.96 19.68 -13.90
CA LEU A 173 -6.22 20.33 -14.22
C LEU A 173 -6.74 20.01 -15.63
N ARG A 174 -5.86 19.76 -16.60
CA ARG A 174 -6.26 19.31 -17.95
C ARG A 174 -6.65 17.84 -17.94
N GLU A 175 -5.88 17.01 -17.26
CA GLU A 175 -6.19 15.58 -17.10
C GLU A 175 -7.56 15.37 -16.44
N MET A 176 -7.90 16.17 -15.42
CA MET A 176 -9.24 16.13 -14.81
C MET A 176 -10.36 16.34 -15.85
N GLN A 177 -10.16 17.27 -16.79
CA GLN A 177 -11.12 17.52 -17.88
C GLN A 177 -11.17 16.34 -18.87
N GLU A 178 -10.02 15.71 -19.15
CA GLU A 178 -9.95 14.53 -20.02
C GLU A 178 -10.66 13.32 -19.38
N VAL A 179 -10.49 13.11 -18.07
CA VAL A 179 -11.15 12.02 -17.33
C VAL A 179 -12.67 12.18 -17.33
N GLU A 180 -13.21 13.40 -17.29
CA GLU A 180 -14.66 13.64 -17.42
C GLU A 180 -15.24 13.13 -18.75
N THR A 181 -14.42 13.00 -19.80
CA THR A 181 -14.85 12.42 -21.08
C THR A 181 -14.91 10.89 -21.06
N ASN A 182 -14.26 10.25 -20.09
CA ASN A 182 -14.30 8.80 -19.90
C ASN A 182 -15.47 8.39 -18.99
N LEU A 183 -16.63 8.14 -19.62
CA LEU A 183 -17.86 7.82 -18.90
C LEU A 183 -17.76 6.57 -18.01
N GLN A 184 -16.86 5.64 -18.30
CA GLN A 184 -16.68 4.46 -17.46
C GLN A 184 -16.11 4.84 -16.09
N GLU A 185 -15.03 5.62 -16.07
CA GLU A 185 -14.40 6.11 -14.83
C GLU A 185 -15.38 7.00 -14.03
N VAL A 186 -16.06 7.91 -14.74
CA VAL A 186 -17.05 8.82 -14.13
C VAL A 186 -18.16 8.04 -13.41
N VAL A 187 -18.70 6.99 -14.05
CA VAL A 187 -19.73 6.15 -13.41
C VAL A 187 -19.21 5.46 -12.15
N PHE A 188 -17.97 4.97 -12.16
CA PHE A 188 -17.37 4.34 -10.98
C PHE A 188 -17.09 5.33 -9.85
N ASP A 189 -16.72 6.57 -10.17
CA ASP A 189 -16.56 7.63 -9.17
C ASP A 189 -17.90 8.01 -8.52
N TYR A 190 -18.96 8.18 -9.32
CA TYR A 190 -20.31 8.41 -8.77
C TYR A 190 -20.82 7.23 -7.95
N LEU A 191 -20.54 6.00 -8.37
CA LEU A 191 -20.88 4.80 -7.61
C LEU A 191 -20.20 4.82 -6.24
N HIS A 192 -18.89 5.08 -6.17
CA HIS A 192 -18.16 5.16 -4.91
C HIS A 192 -18.67 6.30 -4.02
N ALA A 193 -18.85 7.50 -4.58
CA ALA A 193 -19.35 8.66 -3.84
C ALA A 193 -20.75 8.41 -3.25
N THR A 194 -21.61 7.70 -3.98
CA THR A 194 -22.98 7.38 -3.55
C THR A 194 -23.01 6.25 -2.53
N ALA A 195 -22.25 5.17 -2.76
CA ALA A 195 -22.23 3.99 -1.90
C ALA A 195 -21.52 4.24 -0.57
N TYR A 196 -20.44 5.02 -0.59
CA TYR A 196 -19.58 5.29 0.57
C TYR A 196 -19.71 6.73 1.06
N ARG A 197 -20.94 7.25 1.04
CA ARG A 197 -21.27 8.61 1.49
C ARG A 197 -20.68 8.91 2.88
N ASP A 198 -20.18 10.13 3.06
CA ASP A 198 -19.59 10.64 4.30
C ASP A 198 -18.35 9.87 4.80
N SER A 199 -17.75 9.02 3.95
CA SER A 199 -16.51 8.31 4.23
C SER A 199 -15.39 8.74 3.28
N ALA A 200 -14.14 8.45 3.65
CA ALA A 200 -13.00 8.77 2.80
C ALA A 200 -12.96 7.99 1.48
N LEU A 201 -13.56 6.79 1.44
CA LEU A 201 -13.65 5.96 0.22
C LEU A 201 -14.54 6.55 -0.87
N GLY A 202 -15.49 7.43 -0.50
CA GLY A 202 -16.36 8.11 -1.44
C GLY A 202 -15.68 9.24 -2.21
N ARG A 203 -14.47 9.65 -1.82
CA ARG A 203 -13.71 10.70 -2.51
C ARG A 203 -13.06 10.15 -3.78
N THR A 204 -12.88 11.02 -4.76
CA THR A 204 -12.15 10.68 -5.98
C THR A 204 -10.64 10.70 -5.72
N ILE A 205 -9.87 10.08 -6.61
CA ILE A 205 -8.41 10.03 -6.51
C ILE A 205 -7.80 11.41 -6.85
N LEU A 206 -8.34 12.06 -7.89
CA LEU A 206 -7.92 13.39 -8.36
C LEU A 206 -8.22 14.51 -7.33
N GLY A 207 -9.28 14.34 -6.54
CA GLY A 207 -9.78 15.36 -5.64
C GLY A 207 -10.50 16.51 -6.36
N PRO A 208 -11.02 17.49 -5.60
CA PRO A 208 -11.73 18.63 -6.17
C PRO A 208 -10.77 19.67 -6.74
N THR A 209 -11.17 20.33 -7.82
CA THR A 209 -10.40 21.38 -8.51
C THR A 209 -9.94 22.49 -7.56
N GLU A 210 -10.73 22.81 -6.53
CA GLU A 210 -10.40 23.83 -5.53
C GLU A 210 -9.21 23.45 -4.65
N ASN A 211 -9.01 22.15 -4.36
CA ASN A 211 -7.85 21.69 -3.59
C ASN A 211 -6.58 21.66 -4.45
N ILE A 212 -6.74 21.48 -5.76
CA ILE A 212 -5.64 21.45 -6.73
C ILE A 212 -5.21 22.88 -7.11
N LYS A 213 -5.97 23.94 -6.81
CA LYS A 213 -5.56 25.33 -7.07
C LYS A 213 -4.76 25.90 -5.91
#